data_AF-A0A820HNH1-F1
#
_entry.id   AF-A0A820HNH1-F1
#
_cell.length_a   1.000
_cell.length_b   1.000
_cell.length_c   1.000
_cell.angle_alpha   90.00
_cell.angle_beta   90.00
_cell.angle_gamma   90.00
#
_symmetry.space_group_name_H-M   'P 1'
#
loop_
_entity.id
_entity.type
_entity.pdbx_description
1 polymer ?
#
loop_
_entity_poly.entity_id
_entity_poly.type
_entity_poly.pdbx_seq_one_letter_code
_entity_poly.pdbx_strand_id
1 'polypeptide(L)'
;MHEGTCPISGSFYLYDMWETSGLYDLNKIIPNQTLSGIVVDCTPLQMVFASSLECFYNQSCVDLILSMYAQYINISILNQIIPSRFMTTTNIKFLIENLFIEQIFNETLYDSYYKQCAPIHCSYTYSNKFDWIYVITILMSLYGGLNVVLRMMIPSVIDLILFIKRKRCCMKNKSQHNESISIKTRFIQFFGKVKAYIIKFNLFNNRSQDERQIRQGRLTTRLYLIFLVSTLIVLIVHTSFSMQTISTTIISPSQEQYKQLERQYSNTLQCPCTVVAIPYKEFIHVTPMYHQLCTSDFIRAFGYDSFPVSEYGQWSNIHFVGSSHVRTLAALCDLANLTIIDETNRFYSTMFINAQV
;
A
#
# COMPACT_ATOMS: atom_id res chain seq x y z
N MET A 1 45.65 44.06 -14.58
CA MET A 1 44.45 43.22 -14.74
C MET A 1 44.57 42.54 -16.09
N HIS A 2 44.88 41.25 -16.13
CA HIS A 2 44.69 40.45 -17.35
C HIS A 2 43.30 39.82 -17.29
N GLU A 3 42.61 39.80 -18.42
CA GLU A 3 41.34 39.08 -18.59
C GLU A 3 41.63 37.57 -18.63
N GLY A 4 41.80 36.98 -17.45
CA GLY A 4 41.95 35.53 -17.29
C GLY A 4 40.63 34.82 -17.55
N THR A 5 40.36 34.44 -18.80
CA THR A 5 39.27 33.53 -19.12
C THR A 5 39.55 32.17 -18.50
N CYS A 6 38.69 31.75 -17.59
CA CYS A 6 38.80 30.51 -16.85
C CYS A 6 37.43 29.78 -16.92
N PRO A 7 37.36 28.43 -17.07
CA PRO A 7 38.45 27.48 -17.31
C PRO A 7 38.29 26.67 -18.61
N ILE A 8 39.39 26.03 -19.01
CA ILE A 8 39.36 24.84 -19.86
C ILE A 8 39.31 23.63 -18.90
N SER A 9 38.53 22.60 -19.23
CA SER A 9 38.44 21.37 -18.42
C SER A 9 39.84 20.75 -18.25
N GLY A 10 40.33 20.66 -17.01
CA GLY A 10 41.70 20.27 -16.70
C GLY A 10 41.81 19.44 -15.42
N SER A 11 42.73 18.49 -15.43
CA SER A 11 43.08 17.68 -14.27
C SER A 11 43.97 18.46 -13.29
N PHE A 12 44.03 18.01 -12.03
CA PHE A 12 45.04 18.46 -11.09
C PHE A 12 46.43 18.02 -11.61
N TYR A 13 47.32 18.98 -11.90
CA TYR A 13 48.70 18.70 -12.34
C TYR A 13 49.69 19.07 -11.24
N LEU A 14 50.61 18.16 -10.95
CA LEU A 14 51.71 18.41 -10.02
C LEU A 14 52.79 19.25 -10.71
N TYR A 15 53.12 20.40 -10.13
CA TYR A 15 54.27 21.20 -10.54
C TYR A 15 54.94 21.84 -9.33
N ASP A 16 56.24 22.09 -9.45
CA ASP A 16 57.10 22.54 -8.36
C ASP A 16 56.91 24.03 -8.02
N MET A 17 57.16 24.40 -6.76
CA MET A 17 56.56 25.57 -6.10
C MET A 17 57.16 26.95 -6.43
N TRP A 18 57.14 27.41 -7.69
CA TRP A 18 57.73 28.72 -8.04
C TRP A 18 56.95 29.65 -8.99
N GLU A 19 55.84 29.22 -9.61
CA GLU A 19 55.07 30.09 -10.55
C GLU A 19 53.66 30.44 -10.04
N THR A 20 53.46 31.72 -9.70
CA THR A 20 52.24 32.26 -9.10
C THR A 20 51.22 32.74 -10.13
N SER A 21 50.86 31.89 -11.09
CA SER A 21 49.72 32.12 -12.00
C SER A 21 49.25 30.81 -12.62
N GLY A 22 47.99 30.45 -12.37
CA GLY A 22 47.41 29.20 -12.85
C GLY A 22 46.94 29.35 -14.29
N LEU A 23 47.66 28.71 -15.23
CA LEU A 23 47.22 28.27 -16.56
C LEU A 23 48.40 27.47 -17.15
N TYR A 24 48.28 26.14 -17.19
CA TYR A 24 49.40 25.28 -17.59
C TYR A 24 49.65 25.29 -19.11
N ASP A 25 50.92 25.37 -19.50
CA ASP A 25 51.38 24.97 -20.83
C ASP A 25 51.27 23.44 -20.96
N LEU A 26 50.32 22.99 -21.78
CA LEU A 26 50.04 21.56 -22.04
C LEU A 26 51.27 20.79 -22.55
N ASN A 27 52.30 21.46 -23.04
CA ASN A 27 53.51 20.84 -23.60
C ASN A 27 54.61 20.52 -22.56
N LYS A 28 54.45 20.96 -21.30
CA LYS A 28 55.42 20.72 -20.21
C LYS A 28 54.91 19.76 -19.11
N ILE A 29 53.73 19.18 -19.30
CA ILE A 29 53.18 18.16 -18.39
C ILE A 29 54.13 16.96 -18.36
N ILE A 30 54.59 16.56 -17.16
CA ILE A 30 55.13 15.20 -16.97
C ILE A 30 53.96 14.24 -17.16
N PRO A 31 53.94 13.40 -18.20
CA PRO A 31 52.79 12.52 -18.43
C PRO A 31 52.63 11.53 -17.26
N ASN A 32 51.37 11.26 -16.90
CA ASN A 32 50.91 10.21 -15.96
C ASN A 32 50.70 10.55 -14.47
N GLN A 33 50.54 11.82 -14.08
CA GLN A 33 49.99 12.15 -12.75
C GLN A 33 48.76 13.08 -12.84
N THR A 34 47.60 12.44 -12.92
CA THR A 34 46.27 13.08 -12.81
C THR A 34 45.53 12.44 -11.63
N LEU A 35 44.96 13.26 -10.73
CA LEU A 35 44.13 12.76 -9.63
C LEU A 35 42.77 12.27 -10.17
N SER A 36 42.52 10.96 -10.11
CA SER A 36 41.25 10.35 -10.55
C SER A 36 40.06 10.97 -9.80
N GLY A 37 39.08 11.46 -10.56
CA GLY A 37 37.87 12.07 -10.02
C GLY A 37 37.99 13.53 -9.57
N ILE A 38 39.18 14.15 -9.55
CA ILE A 38 39.32 15.55 -9.14
C ILE A 38 39.48 16.44 -10.38
N VAL A 39 38.49 17.31 -10.59
CA VAL A 39 38.45 18.33 -11.64
C VAL A 39 38.88 19.68 -11.05
N VAL A 40 39.57 20.52 -11.83
CA VAL A 40 39.88 21.92 -11.47
C VAL A 40 38.94 22.88 -12.21
N ASP A 41 38.40 23.85 -11.49
CA ASP A 41 37.52 24.91 -12.01
C ASP A 41 37.80 26.23 -11.26
N CYS A 42 37.25 27.36 -11.72
CA CYS A 42 37.56 28.71 -11.22
C CYS A 42 36.92 29.03 -9.88
N THR A 43 35.85 28.32 -9.52
CA THR A 43 35.20 28.45 -8.22
C THR A 43 35.29 27.12 -7.46
N PRO A 44 35.55 27.14 -6.14
CA PRO A 44 35.53 25.93 -5.32
C PRO A 44 34.24 25.13 -5.44
N LEU A 45 33.11 25.81 -5.67
CA LEU A 45 31.81 25.18 -5.87
C LEU A 45 31.71 24.40 -7.19
N GLN A 46 32.10 25.00 -8.32
CA GLN A 46 32.10 24.29 -9.62
C GLN A 46 33.12 23.15 -9.61
N MET A 47 34.29 23.37 -9.00
CA MET A 47 35.33 22.36 -8.82
C MET A 47 34.79 21.13 -8.07
N VAL A 48 34.08 21.35 -6.96
CA VAL A 48 33.39 20.27 -6.22
C VAL A 48 32.30 19.63 -7.08
N PHE A 49 31.44 20.42 -7.72
CA PHE A 49 30.31 19.88 -8.52
C PHE A 49 30.74 18.99 -9.68
N ALA A 50 31.86 19.31 -10.33
CA ALA A 50 32.41 18.57 -11.46
C ALA A 50 33.25 17.34 -11.06
N SER A 51 33.70 17.27 -9.80
CA SER A 51 34.50 16.15 -9.29
C SER A 51 33.64 14.95 -8.88
N SER A 52 34.27 13.78 -8.76
CA SER A 52 33.75 12.53 -8.19
C SER A 52 34.49 12.18 -6.89
N LEU A 53 34.13 11.05 -6.24
CA LEU A 53 34.80 10.61 -5.01
C LEU A 53 35.91 9.58 -5.21
N GLU A 54 36.29 9.26 -6.46
CA GLU A 54 37.27 8.20 -6.77
C GLU A 54 38.59 8.30 -5.98
N CYS A 55 39.16 9.50 -5.87
CA CYS A 55 40.39 9.73 -5.10
C CYS A 55 40.25 9.38 -3.61
N PHE A 56 39.09 9.68 -3.00
CA PHE A 56 38.84 9.50 -1.57
C PHE A 56 38.79 8.01 -1.15
N TYR A 57 38.58 7.11 -2.12
CA TYR A 57 38.59 5.65 -1.94
C TYR A 57 39.94 5.00 -2.32
N ASN A 58 40.97 5.78 -2.64
CA ASN A 58 42.26 5.29 -3.16
C ASN A 58 43.45 5.87 -2.37
N GLN A 59 44.12 5.01 -1.59
CA GLN A 59 45.23 5.43 -0.73
C GLN A 59 46.34 6.16 -1.49
N SER A 60 46.77 5.65 -2.65
CA SER A 60 47.81 6.30 -3.46
C SER A 60 47.41 7.69 -3.96
N CYS A 61 46.11 7.95 -4.14
CA CYS A 61 45.60 9.26 -4.53
C CYS A 61 45.55 10.23 -3.35
N VAL A 62 45.16 9.74 -2.16
CA VAL A 62 45.16 10.51 -0.92
C VAL A 62 46.58 10.83 -0.46
N ASP A 63 47.49 9.86 -0.47
CA ASP A 63 48.92 10.05 -0.15
C ASP A 63 49.55 11.10 -1.07
N LEU A 64 49.17 11.11 -2.35
CA LEU A 64 49.63 12.10 -3.32
C LEU A 64 49.15 13.51 -2.95
N ILE A 65 47.88 13.68 -2.55
CA ILE A 65 47.35 14.96 -2.04
C ILE A 65 48.07 15.36 -0.74
N LEU A 66 48.23 14.45 0.21
CA LEU A 66 48.86 14.72 1.51
C LEU A 66 50.34 15.12 1.37
N SER A 67 51.07 14.50 0.44
CA SER A 67 52.48 14.82 0.15
C SER A 67 52.71 16.29 -0.19
N MET A 68 51.68 16.97 -0.72
CA MET A 68 51.74 18.38 -1.10
C MET A 68 51.78 19.29 0.13
N TYR A 69 51.03 18.97 1.19
CA TYR A 69 50.77 19.91 2.29
C TYR A 69 51.86 19.98 3.36
N ALA A 70 52.98 19.26 3.18
CA ALA A 70 54.14 19.25 4.09
C ALA A 70 53.83 18.93 5.58
N GLN A 71 52.64 18.40 5.87
CA GLN A 71 52.21 17.99 7.21
C GLN A 71 51.89 16.50 7.24
N TYR A 72 52.39 15.81 8.27
CA TYR A 72 52.03 14.43 8.58
C TYR A 72 50.62 14.37 9.21
N ILE A 73 49.58 14.56 8.40
CA ILE A 73 48.20 14.32 8.81
C ILE A 73 47.85 12.86 8.48
N ASN A 74 47.44 12.10 9.48
CA ASN A 74 46.96 10.73 9.29
C ASN A 74 45.46 10.75 8.98
N ILE A 75 45.09 10.49 7.72
CA ILE A 75 43.70 10.46 7.23
C ILE A 75 43.41 9.08 6.68
N SER A 76 42.30 8.48 7.12
CA SER A 76 41.81 7.23 6.55
C SER A 76 41.05 7.47 5.23
N ILE A 77 41.30 6.59 4.25
CA ILE A 77 40.47 6.52 3.04
C ILE A 77 39.03 6.12 3.36
N LEU A 78 38.11 6.48 2.47
CA LEU A 78 36.74 5.97 2.52
C LEU A 78 36.74 4.45 2.27
N ASN A 79 35.86 3.75 2.98
CA ASN A 79 35.82 2.31 3.00
C ASN A 79 34.91 1.76 1.89
N GLN A 80 35.50 1.13 0.88
CA GLN A 80 34.78 0.52 -0.25
C GLN A 80 33.86 -0.66 0.15
N ILE A 81 34.00 -1.20 1.36
CA ILE A 81 33.17 -2.31 1.88
C ILE A 81 31.84 -1.80 2.43
N ILE A 82 31.76 -0.53 2.85
CA ILE A 82 30.51 0.07 3.32
C ILE A 82 29.60 0.27 2.10
N PRO A 83 28.39 -0.31 2.08
CA PRO A 83 27.49 -0.16 0.94
C PRO A 83 27.06 1.29 0.79
N SER A 84 27.19 1.82 -0.42
CA SER A 84 26.66 3.12 -0.84
C SER A 84 25.74 2.93 -2.03
N ARG A 85 24.69 3.74 -2.13
CA ARG A 85 23.85 3.83 -3.34
C ARG A 85 24.51 4.63 -4.46
N PHE A 86 25.62 5.32 -4.18
CA PHE A 86 26.39 6.10 -5.14
C PHE A 86 27.63 5.31 -5.59
N MET A 87 27.88 5.27 -6.90
CA MET A 87 29.16 4.76 -7.44
C MET A 87 30.28 5.75 -7.12
N THR A 88 31.51 5.28 -6.98
CA THR A 88 32.68 6.14 -6.70
C THR A 88 32.90 7.22 -7.77
N THR A 89 32.59 6.89 -9.02
CA THR A 89 32.61 7.76 -10.22
C THR A 89 31.45 8.76 -10.29
N THR A 90 30.51 8.74 -9.35
CA THR A 90 29.36 9.66 -9.35
C THR A 90 29.84 11.09 -9.06
N ASN A 91 29.43 12.05 -9.89
CA ASN A 91 29.71 13.46 -9.65
C ASN A 91 29.14 13.91 -8.29
N ILE A 92 29.92 14.63 -7.50
CA ILE A 92 29.55 15.10 -6.17
C ILE A 92 28.32 16.02 -6.24
N LYS A 93 28.09 16.74 -7.35
CA LYS A 93 26.83 17.45 -7.60
C LYS A 93 25.59 16.57 -7.38
N PHE A 94 25.60 15.33 -7.84
CA PHE A 94 24.47 14.40 -7.67
C PHE A 94 24.33 13.94 -6.20
N LEU A 95 25.44 13.80 -5.47
CA LEU A 95 25.41 13.53 -4.03
C LEU A 95 24.78 14.72 -3.28
N ILE A 96 25.13 15.96 -3.64
CA ILE A 96 24.59 17.20 -3.06
C ILE A 96 23.09 17.35 -3.36
N GLU A 97 22.67 17.11 -4.61
CA GLU A 97 21.24 17.07 -4.99
C GLU A 97 20.44 16.01 -4.23
N ASN A 98 21.12 15.01 -3.69
CA ASN A 98 20.58 13.96 -2.83
C ASN A 98 20.88 14.16 -1.32
N LEU A 99 21.35 15.36 -0.93
CA LEU A 99 21.71 15.73 0.46
C LEU A 99 22.69 14.74 1.13
N PHE A 100 23.54 14.09 0.34
CA PHE A 100 24.44 13.00 0.75
C PHE A 100 23.72 11.84 1.48
N ILE A 101 22.41 11.68 1.36
CA ILE A 101 21.67 10.63 2.05
C ILE A 101 21.90 9.29 1.36
N GLU A 102 22.23 8.25 2.12
CA GLU A 102 22.24 6.85 1.67
C GLU A 102 20.85 6.23 1.83
N GLN A 103 20.27 6.37 3.02
CA GLN A 103 19.00 5.77 3.39
C GLN A 103 18.29 6.64 4.43
N ILE A 104 16.95 6.60 4.44
CA ILE A 104 16.13 7.16 5.51
C ILE A 104 15.36 5.99 6.12
N PHE A 105 15.52 5.79 7.44
CA PHE A 105 14.75 4.81 8.18
C PHE A 105 13.60 5.52 8.90
N ASN A 106 12.39 4.99 8.74
CA ASN A 106 11.19 5.49 9.39
C ASN A 106 10.67 4.39 10.33
N GLU A 107 10.82 4.57 11.63
CA GLU A 107 10.32 3.66 12.65
C GLU A 107 8.98 4.15 13.20
N THR A 108 7.92 3.35 13.05
CA THR A 108 6.60 3.66 13.60
C THR A 108 6.50 3.11 15.02
N LEU A 109 6.55 3.99 16.01
CA LEU A 109 6.42 3.69 17.43
C LEU A 109 4.96 3.38 17.79
N TYR A 110 4.52 2.17 17.43
CA TYR A 110 3.14 1.70 17.57
C TYR A 110 2.57 1.85 18.98
N ASP A 111 3.38 1.62 20.02
CA ASP A 111 2.95 1.77 21.41
C ASP A 111 2.64 3.24 21.76
N SER A 112 3.30 4.21 21.13
CA SER A 112 3.01 5.63 21.25
C SER A 112 1.80 6.03 20.39
N TYR A 113 1.72 5.53 19.14
CA TYR A 113 0.55 5.70 18.27
C TYR A 113 -0.74 5.26 18.98
N TYR A 114 -0.75 4.04 19.54
CA TYR A 114 -1.92 3.50 20.22
C TYR A 114 -2.32 4.33 21.46
N LYS A 115 -1.34 4.84 22.24
CA LYS A 115 -1.61 5.70 23.40
C LYS A 115 -2.26 7.03 22.99
N GLN A 116 -1.84 7.64 21.89
CA GLN A 116 -2.42 8.89 21.39
C GLN A 116 -3.76 8.66 20.68
N CYS A 117 -3.89 7.56 19.94
CA CYS A 117 -5.12 7.19 19.24
C CYS A 117 -6.25 6.81 20.22
N ALA A 118 -5.94 5.95 21.19
CA ALA A 118 -6.87 5.37 22.17
C ALA A 118 -8.26 5.07 21.56
N PRO A 119 -8.41 3.97 20.79
CA PRO A 119 -9.62 3.74 19.97
C PRO A 119 -10.92 3.78 20.77
N ILE A 120 -11.92 4.53 20.28
CA ILE A 120 -13.25 4.62 20.88
C ILE A 120 -13.92 3.24 20.85
N HIS A 121 -13.85 2.60 19.69
CA HIS A 121 -14.26 1.23 19.44
C HIS A 121 -13.45 0.69 18.25
N CYS A 122 -13.44 -0.63 18.09
CA CYS A 122 -12.99 -1.30 16.88
C CYS A 122 -14.13 -2.17 16.33
N SER A 123 -14.49 -1.97 15.08
CA SER A 123 -15.39 -2.85 14.32
C SER A 123 -14.59 -3.63 13.28
N TYR A 124 -14.92 -4.90 13.10
CA TYR A 124 -14.33 -5.73 12.05
C TYR A 124 -15.41 -6.60 11.42
N THR A 125 -15.18 -7.01 10.16
CA THR A 125 -16.11 -7.90 9.46
C THR A 125 -15.46 -9.22 9.06
N TYR A 126 -16.24 -10.30 9.14
CA TYR A 126 -15.84 -11.64 8.72
C TYR A 126 -16.98 -12.38 8.03
N SER A 127 -16.64 -13.28 7.11
CA SER A 127 -17.61 -14.08 6.36
C SER A 127 -18.01 -15.34 7.13
N ASN A 128 -19.28 -15.47 7.48
CA ASN A 128 -19.87 -16.69 8.04
C ASN A 128 -20.76 -17.39 6.99
N LYS A 129 -20.87 -18.72 7.09
CA LYS A 129 -21.59 -19.55 6.09
C LYS A 129 -23.07 -19.78 6.41
N PHE A 130 -23.53 -19.47 7.62
CA PHE A 130 -24.88 -19.83 8.02
C PHE A 130 -25.42 -19.01 9.21
N ASP A 131 -26.59 -18.39 9.05
CA ASP A 131 -27.39 -17.81 10.14
C ASP A 131 -28.88 -18.18 9.94
N TRP A 132 -29.46 -18.88 10.93
CA TRP A 132 -30.87 -19.28 10.94
C TRP A 132 -31.82 -18.08 11.05
N ILE A 133 -31.44 -17.01 11.75
CA ILE A 133 -32.28 -15.82 11.97
C ILE A 133 -32.51 -15.10 10.64
N TYR A 134 -31.46 -14.97 9.84
CA TYR A 134 -31.50 -14.39 8.50
C TYR A 134 -32.37 -15.21 7.53
N VAL A 135 -32.28 -16.54 7.56
CA VAL A 135 -33.13 -17.41 6.73
C VAL A 135 -34.62 -17.24 7.12
N ILE A 136 -34.92 -17.15 8.41
CA ILE A 136 -36.31 -16.98 8.89
C ILE A 136 -36.89 -15.63 8.47
N THR A 137 -36.15 -14.53 8.57
CA THR A 137 -36.63 -13.20 8.17
C THR A 137 -36.83 -13.07 6.65
N ILE A 138 -35.99 -13.71 5.83
CA ILE A 138 -36.23 -13.83 4.38
C ILE A 138 -37.51 -14.63 4.08
N LEU A 139 -37.71 -15.77 4.74
CA LEU A 139 -38.92 -16.58 4.52
C LEU A 139 -40.21 -15.84 4.89
N MET A 140 -40.21 -15.09 6.01
CA MET A 140 -41.36 -14.28 6.43
C MET A 140 -41.68 -13.15 5.44
N SER A 141 -40.68 -12.37 5.04
CA SER A 141 -40.86 -11.24 4.11
C SER A 141 -41.30 -11.70 2.72
N LEU A 142 -40.71 -12.78 2.21
CA LEU A 142 -40.98 -13.28 0.87
C LEU A 142 -42.33 -14.01 0.76
N TYR A 143 -42.78 -14.70 1.82
CA TYR A 143 -44.11 -15.35 1.84
C TYR A 143 -45.25 -14.35 1.57
N GLY A 144 -45.14 -13.10 2.05
CA GLY A 144 -46.11 -12.05 1.78
C GLY A 144 -46.23 -11.73 0.29
N GLY A 145 -45.13 -11.30 -0.34
CA GLY A 145 -45.13 -10.88 -1.75
C GLY A 145 -45.37 -12.04 -2.74
N LEU A 146 -44.74 -13.19 -2.51
CA LEU A 146 -44.82 -14.35 -3.40
C LEU A 146 -46.26 -14.88 -3.53
N ASN A 147 -47.02 -14.93 -2.43
CA ASN A 147 -48.40 -15.38 -2.45
C ASN A 147 -49.31 -14.47 -3.29
N VAL A 148 -49.13 -13.14 -3.23
CA VAL A 148 -49.92 -12.19 -4.03
C VAL A 148 -49.66 -12.39 -5.53
N VAL A 149 -48.38 -12.44 -5.93
CA VAL A 149 -47.98 -12.61 -7.34
C VAL A 149 -48.43 -13.97 -7.89
N LEU A 150 -48.20 -15.07 -7.18
CA LEU A 150 -48.64 -16.40 -7.60
C LEU A 150 -50.16 -16.49 -7.74
N ARG A 151 -50.92 -15.87 -6.83
CA ARG A 151 -52.39 -15.88 -6.86
C ARG A 151 -52.95 -15.10 -8.06
N MET A 152 -52.23 -14.09 -8.55
CA MET A 152 -52.57 -13.30 -9.74
C MET A 152 -52.14 -13.98 -11.05
N MET A 153 -50.95 -14.55 -11.12
CA MET A 153 -50.36 -15.09 -12.36
C MET A 153 -50.92 -16.46 -12.77
N ILE A 154 -51.24 -17.33 -11.80
CA ILE A 154 -51.62 -18.72 -12.07
C ILE A 154 -52.96 -18.89 -12.79
N PRO A 155 -54.02 -18.12 -12.49
CA PRO A 155 -55.23 -18.10 -13.31
C PRO A 155 -54.93 -17.82 -14.79
N SER A 156 -54.18 -16.74 -15.07
CA SER A 156 -53.80 -16.32 -16.42
C SER A 156 -53.00 -17.38 -17.18
N VAL A 157 -52.04 -18.05 -16.51
CA VAL A 157 -51.25 -19.14 -17.11
C VAL A 157 -52.15 -20.34 -17.44
N ILE A 158 -53.16 -20.65 -16.63
CA ILE A 158 -54.06 -21.77 -16.87
C ILE A 158 -55.07 -21.47 -17.96
N ASP A 159 -55.57 -20.25 -18.05
CA ASP A 159 -56.41 -19.81 -19.16
C ASP A 159 -55.63 -19.86 -20.49
N LEU A 160 -54.35 -19.46 -20.48
CA LEU A 160 -53.44 -19.60 -21.63
C LEU A 160 -53.21 -21.08 -22.02
N ILE A 161 -52.93 -21.96 -21.06
CA ILE A 161 -52.75 -23.41 -21.30
C ILE A 161 -54.04 -24.06 -21.81
N LEU A 162 -55.20 -23.65 -21.31
CA LEU A 162 -56.50 -24.14 -21.76
C LEU A 162 -56.84 -23.62 -23.17
N PHE A 163 -56.50 -22.37 -23.48
CA PHE A 163 -56.62 -21.81 -24.83
C PHE A 163 -55.75 -22.59 -25.84
N ILE A 164 -54.51 -22.90 -25.48
CA ILE A 164 -53.60 -23.71 -26.31
C ILE A 164 -54.10 -25.16 -26.46
N LYS A 165 -54.59 -25.79 -25.39
CA LYS A 165 -55.15 -27.17 -25.46
C LYS A 165 -56.45 -27.25 -26.24
N ARG A 166 -57.31 -26.21 -26.20
CA ARG A 166 -58.52 -26.13 -27.04
C ARG A 166 -58.20 -26.18 -28.55
N LYS A 167 -57.00 -25.76 -28.97
CA LYS A 167 -56.51 -25.92 -30.36
C LYS A 167 -55.90 -27.30 -30.71
N ARG A 168 -55.78 -28.24 -29.77
CA ARG A 168 -55.10 -29.55 -29.97
C ARG A 168 -55.90 -30.76 -29.44
N CYS A 169 -57.20 -30.85 -29.73
CA CYS A 169 -58.02 -31.98 -29.27
C CYS A 169 -58.98 -32.53 -30.34
N CYS A 170 -58.46 -33.48 -31.12
CA CYS A 170 -59.17 -34.73 -31.44
C CYS A 170 -58.23 -35.91 -31.10
N MET A 171 -58.80 -37.12 -30.97
CA MET A 171 -58.17 -38.36 -30.49
C MET A 171 -57.90 -38.47 -28.97
N LYS A 172 -58.73 -39.29 -28.32
CA LYS A 172 -58.37 -40.02 -27.09
C LYS A 172 -59.16 -41.33 -27.06
N ASN A 173 -58.49 -42.45 -26.84
CA ASN A 173 -59.12 -43.69 -26.39
C ASN A 173 -58.69 -44.02 -24.95
N LYS A 174 -59.59 -44.69 -24.23
CA LYS A 174 -59.39 -45.22 -22.87
C LYS A 174 -59.00 -46.69 -22.94
N SER A 175 -58.15 -47.12 -22.00
CA SER A 175 -58.18 -48.46 -21.42
C SER A 175 -57.85 -48.37 -19.92
N GLN A 176 -58.30 -49.35 -19.14
CA GLN A 176 -58.26 -49.36 -17.67
C GLN A 176 -57.91 -50.77 -17.19
N HIS A 177 -57.11 -50.91 -16.13
CA HIS A 177 -57.04 -52.14 -15.34
C HIS A 177 -56.58 -51.89 -13.89
N ASN A 178 -57.03 -52.75 -12.96
CA ASN A 178 -56.65 -52.79 -11.53
C ASN A 178 -55.42 -53.73 -11.33
N GLU A 179 -54.75 -53.90 -10.17
CA GLU A 179 -55.21 -54.19 -8.79
C GLU A 179 -54.15 -53.98 -7.68
N SER A 180 -54.62 -53.84 -6.41
CA SER A 180 -54.06 -54.32 -5.10
C SER A 180 -52.61 -53.90 -4.64
N ILE A 181 -51.99 -54.25 -3.48
CA ILE A 181 -52.33 -54.91 -2.18
C ILE A 181 -51.90 -54.02 -0.96
N SER A 182 -52.59 -54.18 0.19
CA SER A 182 -52.32 -53.96 1.65
C SER A 182 -50.97 -53.47 2.27
N ILE A 183 -51.03 -53.20 3.60
CA ILE A 183 -49.97 -53.03 4.65
C ILE A 183 -49.37 -51.62 4.90
N LYS A 184 -49.89 -50.87 5.92
CA LYS A 184 -49.20 -49.88 6.83
C LYS A 184 -50.21 -49.05 7.68
N THR A 185 -51.01 -49.72 8.51
CA THR A 185 -52.35 -49.25 8.92
C THR A 185 -52.46 -48.24 10.09
N ARG A 186 -51.46 -47.38 10.33
CA ARG A 186 -51.63 -46.16 11.16
C ARG A 186 -51.08 -44.90 10.49
N PHE A 187 -49.87 -44.94 9.93
CA PHE A 187 -49.36 -43.86 9.07
C PHE A 187 -50.22 -43.66 7.81
N ILE A 188 -50.73 -44.74 7.18
CA ILE A 188 -51.64 -44.63 6.03
C ILE A 188 -52.96 -43.95 6.39
N GLN A 189 -53.45 -44.01 7.63
CA GLN A 189 -54.70 -43.33 8.00
C GLN A 189 -54.52 -41.80 8.09
N PHE A 190 -53.40 -41.33 8.66
CA PHE A 190 -53.09 -39.90 8.69
C PHE A 190 -52.78 -39.38 7.28
N PHE A 191 -51.85 -40.03 6.56
CA PHE A 191 -51.58 -39.69 5.16
C PHE A 191 -52.81 -39.88 4.27
N GLY A 192 -53.73 -40.80 4.58
CA GLY A 192 -54.99 -41.00 3.85
C GLY A 192 -55.98 -39.86 4.05
N LYS A 193 -56.14 -39.38 5.30
CA LYS A 193 -56.94 -38.17 5.59
C LYS A 193 -56.33 -36.92 4.96
N VAL A 194 -55.02 -36.74 5.09
CA VAL A 194 -54.27 -35.62 4.47
C VAL A 194 -54.32 -35.70 2.94
N LYS A 195 -54.13 -36.88 2.34
CA LYS A 195 -54.26 -37.12 0.89
C LYS A 195 -55.68 -36.87 0.40
N ALA A 196 -56.72 -37.31 1.13
CA ALA A 196 -58.11 -37.01 0.80
C ALA A 196 -58.41 -35.51 0.89
N TYR A 197 -57.88 -34.82 1.90
CA TYR A 197 -57.99 -33.37 2.06
C TYR A 197 -57.28 -32.64 0.90
N ILE A 198 -56.01 -32.93 0.62
CA ILE A 198 -55.20 -32.38 -0.49
C ILE A 198 -55.84 -32.66 -1.86
N ILE A 199 -56.41 -33.86 -2.09
CA ILE A 199 -57.08 -34.19 -3.35
C ILE A 199 -58.36 -33.36 -3.56
N LYS A 200 -59.10 -33.07 -2.48
CA LYS A 200 -60.30 -32.22 -2.49
C LYS A 200 -59.99 -30.72 -2.37
N PHE A 201 -58.78 -30.35 -1.92
CA PHE A 201 -58.37 -28.98 -1.65
C PHE A 201 -58.45 -28.12 -2.90
N ASN A 202 -59.16 -27.01 -2.78
CA ASN A 202 -59.32 -25.99 -3.81
C ASN A 202 -59.17 -24.62 -3.14
N LEU A 203 -57.98 -24.02 -3.25
CA LEU A 203 -57.68 -22.69 -2.74
C LEU A 203 -58.41 -21.58 -3.53
N PHE A 204 -58.79 -21.90 -4.78
CA PHE A 204 -59.51 -21.03 -5.71
C PHE A 204 -60.97 -21.49 -5.85
N ASN A 205 -61.62 -21.75 -4.71
CA ASN A 205 -63.00 -22.25 -4.68
C ASN A 205 -64.03 -21.12 -4.81
N ASN A 206 -64.39 -20.80 -6.04
CA ASN A 206 -65.64 -20.12 -6.32
C ASN A 206 -66.81 -21.07 -5.97
N ARG A 207 -67.90 -20.57 -5.38
CA ARG A 207 -69.06 -21.40 -4.93
C ARG A 207 -69.92 -21.95 -6.09
N SER A 208 -69.34 -22.09 -7.27
CA SER A 208 -69.97 -22.62 -8.49
C SER A 208 -70.29 -24.11 -8.38
N GLN A 209 -71.48 -24.51 -8.83
CA GLN A 209 -71.86 -25.93 -8.95
C GLN A 209 -71.31 -26.61 -10.22
N ASP A 210 -70.70 -25.86 -11.13
CA ASP A 210 -70.12 -26.38 -12.38
C ASP A 210 -68.86 -27.24 -12.11
N GLU A 211 -68.94 -28.53 -12.44
CA GLU A 211 -67.83 -29.48 -12.33
C GLU A 211 -66.57 -29.02 -13.08
N ARG A 212 -66.71 -28.28 -14.19
CA ARG A 212 -65.58 -27.78 -14.98
C ARG A 212 -64.79 -26.73 -14.20
N GLN A 213 -65.49 -25.79 -13.56
CA GLN A 213 -64.89 -24.75 -12.72
C GLN A 213 -64.25 -25.35 -11.46
N ILE A 214 -64.91 -26.31 -10.81
CA ILE A 214 -64.34 -27.06 -9.67
C ILE A 214 -63.06 -27.81 -10.08
N ARG A 215 -63.05 -28.41 -11.28
CA ARG A 215 -61.87 -29.11 -11.82
C ARG A 215 -60.74 -28.16 -12.19
N GLN A 216 -61.05 -26.97 -12.70
CA GLN A 216 -60.07 -25.90 -12.95
C GLN A 216 -59.48 -25.40 -11.62
N GLY A 217 -60.28 -25.09 -10.61
CA GLY A 217 -59.81 -24.64 -9.29
C GLY A 217 -58.89 -25.67 -8.59
N ARG A 218 -59.21 -26.96 -8.68
CA ARG A 218 -58.31 -28.02 -8.18
C ARG A 218 -56.99 -28.09 -8.96
N LEU A 219 -56.98 -27.74 -10.25
CA LEU A 219 -55.75 -27.70 -11.07
C LEU A 219 -54.92 -26.45 -10.76
N THR A 220 -55.54 -25.27 -10.64
CA THR A 220 -54.88 -24.01 -10.24
C THR A 220 -54.23 -24.16 -8.86
N THR A 221 -54.95 -24.76 -7.91
CA THR A 221 -54.46 -25.03 -6.55
C THR A 221 -53.23 -25.95 -6.54
N ARG A 222 -53.21 -27.00 -7.38
CA ARG A 222 -52.06 -27.92 -7.47
C ARG A 222 -50.83 -27.25 -8.09
N LEU A 223 -51.02 -26.49 -9.17
CA LEU A 223 -49.93 -25.75 -9.79
C LEU A 223 -49.38 -24.67 -8.85
N TYR A 224 -50.25 -23.96 -8.13
CA TYR A 224 -49.86 -23.01 -7.08
C TYR A 224 -49.00 -23.65 -6.00
N LEU A 225 -49.41 -24.79 -5.44
CA LEU A 225 -48.61 -25.46 -4.41
C LEU A 225 -47.27 -25.98 -4.95
N ILE A 226 -47.20 -26.44 -6.21
CA ILE A 226 -45.94 -26.86 -6.84
C ILE A 226 -44.99 -25.67 -7.03
N PHE A 227 -45.46 -24.55 -7.56
CA PHE A 227 -44.64 -23.34 -7.74
C PHE A 227 -44.21 -22.71 -6.41
N LEU A 228 -45.10 -22.69 -5.40
CA LEU A 228 -44.77 -22.20 -4.07
C LEU A 228 -43.68 -23.05 -3.41
N VAL A 229 -43.79 -24.38 -3.47
CA VAL A 229 -42.79 -25.28 -2.87
C VAL A 229 -41.47 -25.25 -3.64
N SER A 230 -41.48 -25.21 -4.98
CA SER A 230 -40.23 -25.17 -5.76
C SER A 230 -39.45 -23.87 -5.54
N THR A 231 -40.13 -22.72 -5.50
CA THR A 231 -39.51 -21.42 -5.23
C THR A 231 -38.93 -21.34 -3.81
N LEU A 232 -39.65 -21.85 -2.80
CA LEU A 232 -39.13 -21.94 -1.43
C LEU A 232 -37.89 -22.85 -1.34
N ILE A 233 -37.87 -24.00 -2.02
CA ILE A 233 -36.68 -24.88 -2.05
C ILE A 233 -35.48 -24.19 -2.70
N VAL A 234 -35.67 -23.53 -3.85
CA VAL A 234 -34.59 -22.81 -4.54
C VAL A 234 -34.02 -21.69 -3.66
N LEU A 235 -34.88 -20.96 -2.96
CA LEU A 235 -34.45 -19.91 -2.03
C LEU A 235 -33.66 -20.47 -0.84
N ILE A 236 -34.14 -21.54 -0.19
CA ILE A 236 -33.44 -22.20 0.93
C ILE A 236 -32.05 -22.68 0.49
N VAL A 237 -31.94 -23.29 -0.70
CA VAL A 237 -30.66 -23.71 -1.28
C VAL A 237 -29.77 -22.48 -1.51
N HIS A 238 -30.26 -21.45 -2.19
CA HIS A 238 -29.51 -20.21 -2.44
C HIS A 238 -28.99 -19.57 -1.14
N THR A 239 -29.84 -19.42 -0.11
CA THR A 239 -29.43 -18.87 1.19
C THR A 239 -28.44 -19.76 1.93
N SER A 240 -28.49 -21.08 1.75
CA SER A 240 -27.55 -22.03 2.38
C SER A 240 -26.14 -22.02 1.75
N PHE A 241 -26.02 -21.58 0.49
CA PHE A 241 -24.74 -21.41 -0.21
C PHE A 241 -24.22 -19.96 -0.17
N SER A 242 -25.03 -19.00 0.29
CA SER A 242 -24.65 -17.58 0.37
C SER A 242 -23.81 -17.32 1.62
N MET A 243 -22.59 -16.81 1.43
CA MET A 243 -21.78 -16.24 2.52
C MET A 243 -22.45 -14.97 3.05
N GLN A 244 -22.39 -14.76 4.36
CA GLN A 244 -22.91 -13.57 5.03
C GLN A 244 -21.79 -12.83 5.74
N THR A 245 -21.67 -11.53 5.50
CA THR A 245 -20.70 -10.67 6.19
C THR A 245 -21.27 -10.24 7.53
N ILE A 246 -20.68 -10.71 8.62
CA ILE A 246 -21.04 -10.30 9.99
C ILE A 246 -20.10 -9.17 10.40
N SER A 247 -20.65 -8.13 11.05
CA SER A 247 -19.88 -7.05 11.68
C SER A 247 -19.92 -7.21 13.19
N THR A 248 -18.76 -7.11 13.84
CA THR A 248 -18.58 -7.23 15.29
C THR A 248 -17.82 -6.02 15.81
N THR A 249 -18.36 -5.37 16.85
CA THR A 249 -17.80 -4.14 17.42
C THR A 249 -17.41 -4.35 18.88
N ILE A 250 -16.20 -3.92 19.25
CA ILE A 250 -15.65 -3.95 20.59
C ILE A 250 -15.42 -2.49 21.04
N ILE A 251 -15.99 -2.11 22.18
CA ILE A 251 -15.87 -0.76 22.75
C ILE A 251 -14.56 -0.68 23.56
N SER A 252 -13.81 0.41 23.39
CA SER A 252 -12.55 0.71 24.11
C SER A 252 -11.61 -0.49 24.24
N PRO A 253 -11.19 -1.12 23.12
CA PRO A 253 -10.33 -2.29 23.14
C PRO A 253 -8.99 -1.97 23.78
N SER A 254 -8.43 -2.89 24.55
CA SER A 254 -7.07 -2.79 25.07
C SER A 254 -6.01 -2.94 23.97
N GLN A 255 -4.76 -2.57 24.27
CA GLN A 255 -3.69 -2.58 23.28
C GLN A 255 -3.42 -3.96 22.69
N GLU A 256 -3.43 -5.01 23.52
CA GLU A 256 -3.23 -6.38 23.04
C GLU A 256 -4.43 -6.89 22.23
N GLN A 257 -5.65 -6.46 22.55
CA GLN A 257 -6.82 -6.75 21.71
C GLN A 257 -6.71 -6.05 20.35
N TYR A 258 -6.28 -4.78 20.31
CA TYR A 258 -6.03 -4.07 19.05
C TYR A 258 -4.95 -4.76 18.20
N LYS A 259 -3.79 -5.12 18.79
CA LYS A 259 -2.72 -5.89 18.13
C LYS A 259 -3.20 -7.24 17.60
N GLN A 260 -4.07 -7.95 18.32
CA GLN A 260 -4.66 -9.22 17.89
C GLN A 260 -5.64 -9.04 16.72
N LEU A 261 -6.54 -8.05 16.82
CA LEU A 261 -7.52 -7.73 15.77
C LEU A 261 -6.83 -7.28 14.48
N GLU A 262 -5.78 -6.47 14.58
CA GLU A 262 -4.98 -6.04 13.42
C GLU A 262 -4.34 -7.23 12.72
N ARG A 263 -3.67 -8.13 13.46
CA ARG A 263 -3.06 -9.34 12.91
C ARG A 263 -4.06 -10.28 12.22
N GLN A 264 -5.30 -10.35 12.71
CA GLN A 264 -6.30 -11.30 12.22
C GLN A 264 -7.25 -10.71 11.16
N TYR A 265 -7.52 -9.40 11.22
CA TYR A 265 -8.56 -8.73 10.45
C TYR A 265 -8.10 -7.41 9.80
N SER A 266 -6.79 -7.18 9.62
CA SER A 266 -6.21 -5.94 9.03
C SER A 266 -6.99 -5.32 7.87
N ASN A 267 -7.51 -6.15 6.95
CA ASN A 267 -8.23 -5.69 5.75
C ASN A 267 -9.66 -5.17 6.00
N THR A 268 -10.28 -5.50 7.14
CA THR A 268 -11.68 -5.17 7.46
C THR A 268 -11.85 -4.49 8.82
N LEU A 269 -10.76 -4.29 9.55
CA LEU A 269 -10.73 -3.62 10.85
C LEU A 269 -10.83 -2.10 10.68
N GLN A 270 -11.76 -1.49 11.42
CA GLN A 270 -11.95 -0.05 11.53
C GLN A 270 -11.93 0.32 13.01
N CYS A 271 -11.06 1.25 13.40
CA CYS A 271 -10.82 1.64 14.78
C CYS A 271 -10.70 3.17 14.87
N PRO A 272 -11.83 3.90 14.90
CA PRO A 272 -11.82 5.34 15.16
C PRO A 272 -11.05 5.68 16.44
N CYS A 273 -10.06 6.56 16.31
CA CYS A 273 -9.34 7.12 17.43
C CYS A 273 -10.24 8.11 18.21
N THR A 274 -9.94 8.35 19.48
CA THR A 274 -10.56 9.43 20.27
C THR A 274 -10.20 10.83 19.76
N VAL A 275 -9.09 10.95 19.03
CA VAL A 275 -8.63 12.20 18.40
C VAL A 275 -8.71 12.10 16.87
N VAL A 276 -9.13 13.20 16.22
CA VAL A 276 -9.22 13.31 14.75
C VAL A 276 -7.82 13.31 14.10
N ALA A 277 -6.82 13.82 14.81
CA ALA A 277 -5.48 14.05 14.31
C ALA A 277 -4.42 13.78 15.38
N ILE A 278 -3.30 13.17 14.97
CA ILE A 278 -2.13 12.88 15.82
C ILE A 278 -0.89 13.51 15.18
N PRO A 279 -0.09 14.33 15.89
CA PRO A 279 1.16 14.86 15.35
C PRO A 279 2.16 13.74 15.04
N TYR A 280 2.83 13.77 13.89
CA TYR A 280 3.74 12.69 13.48
C TYR A 280 4.89 12.46 14.47
N LYS A 281 5.38 13.52 15.14
CA LYS A 281 6.42 13.45 16.18
C LYS A 281 6.10 12.50 17.35
N GLU A 282 4.81 12.21 17.58
CA GLU A 282 4.39 11.37 18.70
C GLU A 282 4.62 9.88 18.43
N PHE A 283 4.74 9.48 17.16
CA PHE A 283 4.74 8.06 16.79
C PHE A 283 5.57 7.67 15.56
N ILE A 284 6.21 8.61 14.86
CA ILE A 284 7.19 8.32 13.81
C ILE A 284 8.54 8.87 14.23
N HIS A 285 9.57 8.03 14.16
CA HIS A 285 10.96 8.39 14.35
C HIS A 285 11.71 8.23 13.02
N VAL A 286 12.26 9.33 12.51
CA VAL A 286 13.01 9.40 11.25
C VAL A 286 14.50 9.48 11.55
N THR A 287 15.29 8.54 11.02
CA THR A 287 16.76 8.56 11.13
C THR A 287 17.41 8.51 9.73
N PRO A 288 18.06 9.61 9.29
CA PRO A 288 18.84 9.60 8.07
C PRO A 288 20.21 8.93 8.29
N MET A 289 20.63 8.14 7.31
CA MET A 289 21.99 7.65 7.18
C MET A 289 22.67 8.41 6.04
N TYR A 290 23.73 9.15 6.33
CA TYR A 290 24.50 9.91 5.34
C TYR A 290 25.66 9.09 4.76
N HIS A 291 26.10 9.48 3.57
CA HIS A 291 27.26 8.93 2.87
C HIS A 291 28.52 9.15 3.72
N GLN A 292 29.35 8.11 3.82
CA GLN A 292 30.50 8.04 4.73
C GLN A 292 31.49 9.23 4.63
N LEU A 293 31.55 9.92 3.48
CA LEU A 293 32.26 11.19 3.33
C LEU A 293 31.93 12.18 4.46
N CYS A 294 30.65 12.41 4.77
CA CYS A 294 30.23 13.42 5.74
C CYS A 294 30.55 13.08 7.20
N THR A 295 31.01 11.85 7.49
CA THR A 295 31.50 11.44 8.81
C THR A 295 33.00 11.12 8.83
N SER A 296 33.66 11.18 7.67
CA SER A 296 35.06 10.80 7.47
C SER A 296 36.06 11.84 7.97
N ASP A 297 37.32 11.40 8.09
CA ASP A 297 38.46 12.28 8.41
C ASP A 297 38.64 13.40 7.37
N PHE A 298 38.24 13.21 6.11
CA PHE A 298 38.31 14.26 5.09
C PHE A 298 37.51 15.50 5.48
N ILE A 299 36.36 15.34 6.14
CA ILE A 299 35.50 16.45 6.53
C ILE A 299 35.85 16.93 7.95
N ARG A 300 36.28 16.02 8.82
CA ARG A 300 36.56 16.31 10.24
C ARG A 300 37.97 16.84 10.51
N ALA A 301 39.00 16.34 9.84
CA ALA A 301 40.40 16.68 10.10
C ALA A 301 40.88 17.89 9.29
N PHE A 302 40.37 18.11 8.08
CA PHE A 302 40.69 19.26 7.24
C PHE A 302 39.86 20.53 7.54
N GLY A 303 38.97 20.48 8.54
CA GLY A 303 37.89 21.47 8.71
C GLY A 303 38.35 22.92 8.80
N TYR A 304 39.31 23.23 9.68
CA TYR A 304 39.61 24.63 10.05
C TYR A 304 41.10 24.99 10.05
N ASP A 305 41.96 24.32 10.83
CA ASP A 305 43.29 24.88 11.16
C ASP A 305 44.47 24.39 10.29
N SER A 306 44.34 23.26 9.58
CA SER A 306 45.47 22.60 8.90
C SER A 306 45.96 23.28 7.62
N PHE A 307 45.22 24.26 7.10
CA PHE A 307 45.55 24.93 5.85
C PHE A 307 45.77 26.44 6.06
N PRO A 308 47.01 26.93 5.93
CA PRO A 308 47.28 28.36 5.98
C PRO A 308 46.60 29.04 4.79
N VAL A 309 45.64 29.91 5.08
CA VAL A 309 45.09 30.82 4.07
C VAL A 309 46.21 31.79 3.71
N SER A 310 46.65 31.79 2.45
CA SER A 310 47.71 32.69 2.01
C SER A 310 47.25 34.15 2.14
N GLU A 311 47.88 34.91 3.03
CA GLU A 311 47.62 36.35 3.24
C GLU A 311 47.71 37.17 1.94
N TYR A 312 48.53 36.70 1.01
CA TYR A 312 48.61 37.21 -0.36
C TYR A 312 47.80 36.28 -1.26
N GLY A 313 46.71 36.79 -1.85
CA GLY A 313 45.76 36.03 -2.64
C GLY A 313 46.35 35.41 -3.91
N GLN A 314 47.01 34.26 -3.78
CA GLN A 314 47.51 33.45 -4.89
C GLN A 314 46.48 32.39 -5.24
N TRP A 315 45.55 32.76 -6.13
CA TRP A 315 44.49 31.88 -6.66
C TRP A 315 45.05 30.65 -7.40
N SER A 316 46.35 30.67 -7.75
CA SER A 316 47.09 29.57 -8.35
C SER A 316 47.75 28.61 -7.36
N ASN A 317 47.71 28.92 -6.05
CA ASN A 317 48.36 28.06 -5.07
C ASN A 317 47.53 26.79 -4.86
N ILE A 318 48.15 25.66 -5.13
CA ILE A 318 47.51 24.34 -5.10
C ILE A 318 46.97 23.97 -3.70
N HIS A 319 47.57 24.52 -2.64
CA HIS A 319 47.08 24.39 -1.26
C HIS A 319 45.82 25.20 -1.02
N PHE A 320 45.69 26.38 -1.63
CA PHE A 320 44.47 27.20 -1.55
C PHE A 320 43.31 26.52 -2.29
N VAL A 321 43.57 25.95 -3.47
CA VAL A 321 42.57 25.24 -4.27
C VAL A 321 42.09 23.98 -3.54
N GLY A 322 42.99 23.08 -3.15
CA GLY A 322 42.60 21.83 -2.48
C GLY A 322 41.97 22.03 -1.09
N SER A 323 42.43 22.99 -0.30
CA SER A 323 41.78 23.35 0.96
C SER A 323 40.38 23.91 0.77
N SER A 324 40.17 24.73 -0.27
CA SER A 324 38.86 25.24 -0.64
C SER A 324 37.91 24.15 -1.13
N HIS A 325 38.42 23.13 -1.84
CA HIS A 325 37.65 21.95 -2.24
C HIS A 325 37.08 21.24 -1.01
N VAL A 326 37.93 20.86 -0.06
CA VAL A 326 37.53 20.07 1.11
C VAL A 326 36.66 20.89 2.08
N ARG A 327 36.96 22.17 2.31
CA ARG A 327 36.09 23.07 3.09
C ARG A 327 34.71 23.26 2.45
N THR A 328 34.63 23.29 1.12
CA THR A 328 33.35 23.36 0.40
C THR A 328 32.53 22.07 0.60
N LEU A 329 33.18 20.89 0.50
CA LEU A 329 32.53 19.61 0.82
C LEU A 329 32.01 19.56 2.27
N ALA A 330 32.80 20.06 3.23
CA ALA A 330 32.41 20.09 4.64
C ALA A 330 31.16 20.94 4.86
N ALA A 331 31.16 22.17 4.37
CA ALA A 331 30.02 23.08 4.46
C ALA A 331 28.75 22.51 3.78
N LEU A 332 28.90 21.73 2.70
CA LEU A 332 27.79 21.07 2.01
C LEU A 332 27.24 19.86 2.78
N CYS A 333 28.09 19.08 3.45
CA CYS A 333 27.67 18.03 4.39
C CYS A 333 26.92 18.62 5.59
N ASP A 334 27.42 19.71 6.18
CA ASP A 334 26.76 20.40 7.29
C ASP A 334 25.41 20.99 6.86
N LEU A 335 25.35 21.64 5.69
CA LEU A 335 24.12 22.19 5.13
C LEU A 335 23.07 21.10 4.85
N ALA A 336 23.50 19.94 4.33
CA ALA A 336 22.62 18.81 4.10
C ALA A 336 22.02 18.27 5.42
N ASN A 337 22.85 18.17 6.46
CA ASN A 337 22.39 17.76 7.80
C ASN A 337 21.38 18.77 8.39
N LEU A 338 21.68 20.07 8.33
CA LEU A 338 20.78 21.13 8.78
C LEU A 338 19.45 21.13 8.01
N THR A 339 19.49 20.91 6.69
CA THR A 339 18.30 20.83 5.84
C THR A 339 17.40 19.68 6.26
N ILE A 340 17.95 18.49 6.53
CA ILE A 340 17.17 17.34 6.98
C ILE A 340 16.65 17.51 8.41
N ILE A 341 17.40 18.17 9.30
CA ILE A 341 16.90 18.51 10.64
C ILE A 341 15.69 19.45 10.54
N ASP A 342 15.76 20.51 9.73
CA ASP A 342 14.66 21.46 9.55
C ASP A 342 13.43 20.79 8.90
N GLU A 343 13.64 20.02 7.83
CA GLU A 343 12.56 19.28 7.15
C GLU A 343 11.92 18.21 8.04
N THR A 344 12.71 17.53 8.88
CA THR A 344 12.20 16.58 9.87
C THR A 344 11.37 17.29 10.94
N ASN A 345 11.83 18.44 11.45
CA ASN A 345 11.07 19.26 12.38
C ASN A 345 9.76 19.76 11.77
N ARG A 346 9.79 20.16 10.49
CA ARG A 346 8.61 20.57 9.72
C ARG A 346 7.63 19.40 9.59
N PHE A 347 8.10 18.22 9.17
CA PHE A 347 7.29 17.00 9.08
C PHE A 347 6.67 16.63 10.44
N TYR A 348 7.46 16.66 11.51
CA TYR A 348 7.03 16.43 12.90
C TYR A 348 5.98 17.42 13.42
N SER A 349 5.89 18.62 12.85
CA SER A 349 4.80 19.57 13.12
C SER A 349 3.49 19.24 12.39
N THR A 350 3.53 18.39 11.35
CA THR A 350 2.33 17.99 10.59
C THR A 350 1.54 16.89 11.29
N MET A 351 0.27 16.75 10.89
CA MET A 351 -0.71 15.89 11.52
C MET A 351 -1.04 14.68 10.65
N PHE A 352 -1.01 13.48 11.23
CA PHE A 352 -1.70 12.32 10.71
C PHE A 352 -3.19 12.44 10.99
N ILE A 353 -4.01 12.52 9.94
CA ILE A 353 -5.47 12.58 10.05
C ILE A 353 -6.02 11.16 10.07
N ASN A 354 -6.77 10.78 11.10
CA ASN A 354 -7.47 9.51 11.09
C ASN A 354 -8.72 9.61 10.21
N ALA A 355 -8.69 8.97 9.05
CA ALA A 355 -9.79 8.94 8.08
C ALA A 355 -11.03 8.12 8.53
N GLN A 356 -11.03 7.57 9.75
CA GLN A 356 -12.12 6.76 10.30
C GLN A 356 -12.94 7.47 11.39
N VAL A 357 -12.68 8.76 11.66
CA VAL A 357 -13.38 9.60 12.66
C VAL A 357 -14.50 10.41 12.01
#